data_AF-A0AAE4SDR3-F1
#
_entry.id   AF-A0AAE4SDR3-F1
#
_cell.length_a   1.000
_cell.length_b   1.000
_cell.length_c   1.000
_cell.angle_alpha   90.00
_cell.angle_beta   90.00
_cell.angle_gamma   90.00
#
_symmetry.space_group_name_H-M   'P 1'
#
loop_
_entity.id
_entity.type
_entity.pdbx_description
1 polymer ?
#
loop_
_entity_poly.entity_id
_entity_poly.type
_entity_poly.pdbx_seq_one_letter_code
_entity_poly.pdbx_strand_id
1 'polypeptide(L)'
;MKTIKNLFSIFVVLLVLLSLASVAIAADSVGGDKGTYVIKCNVNGANVTLIDINGNAAYNGTVQNGQATIPVYLTGTPIDKVKVEADGYTTAVVTIGDDCRPGVNGTATITVTLKQKTIPWIPIILIVLIIILIIAYAYLYYKEKKEKTLGGLN
;
A
#
# COMPACT_ATOMS: atom_id res chain seq x y z
N MET A 1 34.21 33.73 -29.82
CA MET A 1 33.08 34.12 -28.94
C MET A 1 32.07 33.00 -28.67
N LYS A 2 31.83 32.05 -29.59
CA LYS A 2 30.87 30.95 -29.43
C LYS A 2 31.27 29.94 -28.33
N THR A 3 32.56 29.66 -28.19
CA THR A 3 33.13 28.73 -27.20
C THR A 3 33.07 29.24 -25.75
N ILE A 4 33.26 30.54 -25.52
CA ILE A 4 33.21 31.15 -24.19
C ILE A 4 31.77 31.19 -23.64
N LYS A 5 30.78 31.44 -24.52
CA LYS A 5 29.36 31.39 -24.15
C LYS A 5 28.91 29.99 -23.75
N ASN A 6 29.39 28.96 -24.45
CA ASN A 6 29.10 27.56 -24.11
C ASN A 6 29.75 27.16 -22.79
N LEU A 7 30.98 27.60 -22.51
CA LEU A 7 31.66 27.34 -21.24
C LEU A 7 30.96 28.00 -20.05
N PHE A 8 30.51 29.25 -20.21
CA PHE A 8 29.74 29.96 -19.18
C PHE A 8 28.38 29.30 -18.93
N SER A 9 27.71 28.85 -20.00
CA SER A 9 26.42 28.16 -19.89
C SER A 9 26.54 26.80 -19.19
N ILE A 10 27.63 26.06 -19.41
CA ILE A 10 27.89 24.79 -18.71
C ILE A 10 28.12 25.04 -17.21
N PHE A 11 28.86 26.10 -16.86
CA PHE A 11 29.15 26.42 -15.47
C PHE A 11 27.89 26.83 -14.70
N VAL A 12 27.00 27.60 -15.33
CA VAL A 12 25.71 27.99 -14.74
C VAL A 12 24.78 26.78 -14.59
N VAL A 13 24.73 25.87 -15.57
CA VAL A 13 23.93 24.64 -15.47
C VAL A 13 24.44 23.72 -14.37
N LEU A 14 25.77 23.59 -14.20
CA LEU A 14 26.38 22.80 -13.13
C LEU A 14 26.06 23.38 -11.75
N LEU A 15 26.08 24.71 -11.61
CA LEU A 15 25.79 25.40 -10.36
C LEU A 15 24.30 25.30 -9.97
N VAL A 16 23.39 25.35 -10.96
CA VAL A 16 21.95 25.12 -10.75
C VAL A 16 21.68 23.65 -10.38
N LEU A 17 22.33 22.69 -11.04
CA LEU A 17 22.21 21.25 -10.70
C LEU A 17 22.67 20.96 -9.26
N LEU A 18 23.69 21.66 -8.77
CA LEU A 18 24.19 21.49 -7.41
C LEU A 18 23.23 22.04 -6.33
N SER A 19 22.38 23.01 -6.69
CA SER A 19 21.41 23.62 -5.77
C SER A 19 20.16 22.76 -5.50
N LEU A 20 19.98 21.64 -6.22
CA LEU A 20 18.90 20.68 -5.98
C LEU A 20 19.22 19.64 -4.89
N ALA A 21 20.36 19.75 -4.21
CA ALA A 21 20.67 18.89 -3.08
C ALA A 21 19.74 19.23 -1.90
N SER A 22 18.68 18.45 -1.73
CA SER A 22 17.76 18.55 -0.59
C SER A 22 18.51 18.32 0.72
N VAL A 23 18.43 19.29 1.64
CA VAL A 23 18.95 19.14 3.01
C VAL A 23 17.99 18.22 3.76
N ALA A 24 18.37 16.95 3.96
CA ALA A 24 17.65 16.05 4.83
C ALA A 24 17.86 16.53 6.28
N ILE A 25 16.84 17.19 6.85
CA ILE A 25 16.81 17.54 8.28
C ILE A 25 16.64 16.22 9.04
N ALA A 26 17.75 15.70 9.57
CA ALA A 26 17.71 14.64 10.57
C ALA A 26 17.12 15.26 11.86
N ALA A 27 15.87 14.93 12.17
CA ALA A 27 15.22 15.36 13.39
C ALA A 27 16.02 14.84 14.61
N ASP A 28 16.28 15.74 15.57
CA ASP A 28 16.98 15.44 16.82
C ASP A 28 16.31 14.28 17.57
N SER A 29 17.16 13.43 18.14
CA SER A 29 16.84 12.15 18.78
C SER A 29 15.94 12.33 20.01
N VAL A 30 14.62 12.26 19.83
CA VAL A 30 13.66 12.10 20.93
C VAL A 30 13.78 10.67 21.48
N GLY A 31 14.70 10.46 22.43
CA GLY A 31 14.85 9.23 23.20
C GLY A 31 16.14 8.47 22.94
N GLY A 32 17.01 8.36 23.94
CA GLY A 32 18.27 7.61 23.80
C GLY A 32 18.06 6.10 23.69
N ASP A 33 17.04 5.58 24.38
CA ASP A 33 16.76 4.15 24.43
C ASP A 33 15.78 3.72 23.34
N LYS A 34 16.24 2.77 22.53
CA LYS A 34 15.48 2.19 21.43
C LYS A 34 15.15 0.72 21.70
N GLY A 35 13.94 0.33 21.34
CA GLY A 35 13.53 -1.06 21.17
C GLY A 35 13.22 -1.32 19.70
N THR A 36 13.13 -2.58 19.31
CA THR A 36 12.79 -2.96 17.94
C THR A 36 11.55 -3.84 17.90
N TYR A 37 10.57 -3.47 17.09
CA TYR A 37 9.47 -4.36 16.73
C TYR A 37 9.81 -5.11 15.43
N VAL A 38 9.66 -6.43 15.45
CA VAL A 38 9.78 -7.28 14.26
C VAL A 38 8.41 -7.86 13.94
N ILE A 39 7.80 -7.38 12.86
CA ILE A 39 6.47 -7.79 12.44
C ILE A 39 6.63 -8.81 11.33
N LYS A 40 6.40 -10.08 11.64
CA LYS A 40 6.43 -11.17 10.66
C LYS A 40 5.09 -11.24 9.95
N CYS A 41 5.13 -11.25 8.62
CA CYS A 41 3.91 -11.34 7.82
C CYS A 41 4.13 -12.23 6.59
N ASN A 42 3.08 -12.94 6.18
CA ASN A 42 3.09 -13.82 5.02
C ASN A 42 3.11 -13.08 3.68
N VAL A 43 2.85 -11.77 3.65
CA VAL A 43 2.75 -10.96 2.42
C VAL A 43 3.89 -9.95 2.36
N ASN A 44 4.76 -10.10 1.36
CA ASN A 44 5.82 -9.13 1.09
C ASN A 44 5.24 -7.86 0.47
N GLY A 45 5.75 -6.69 0.86
CA GLY A 45 5.18 -5.40 0.45
C GLY A 45 3.97 -4.95 1.26
N ALA A 46 3.53 -5.72 2.27
CA ALA A 46 2.50 -5.28 3.19
C ALA A 46 2.96 -4.04 3.98
N ASN A 47 2.07 -3.08 4.14
CA ASN A 47 2.29 -1.90 4.96
C ASN A 47 1.96 -2.21 6.43
N VAL A 48 2.87 -1.84 7.33
CA VAL A 48 2.75 -2.02 8.77
C VAL A 48 2.72 -0.66 9.43
N THR A 49 1.68 -0.39 10.20
CA THR A 49 1.55 0.83 11.00
C THR A 49 1.47 0.46 12.48
N LEU A 50 2.36 1.02 13.29
CA LEU A 50 2.29 0.96 14.74
C LEU A 50 1.43 2.13 15.23
N ILE A 51 0.38 1.80 15.98
CA ILE A 51 -0.59 2.75 16.51
C ILE A 51 -0.33 2.89 18.01
N ASP A 52 -0.15 4.13 18.46
CA ASP A 52 0.05 4.46 19.86
C ASP A 52 -1.22 4.22 20.71
N ILE A 53 -1.07 4.30 22.03
CA ILE A 53 -2.19 4.17 22.98
C ILE A 53 -3.26 5.27 22.82
N ASN A 54 -2.94 6.38 22.14
CA ASN A 54 -3.87 7.46 21.85
C ASN A 54 -4.60 7.25 20.52
N GLY A 55 -4.31 6.18 19.77
CA GLY A 55 -4.92 5.86 18.48
C GLY A 55 -4.24 6.51 17.26
N ASN A 56 -3.07 7.14 17.41
CA ASN A 56 -2.35 7.77 16.32
C ASN A 56 -1.33 6.83 15.67
N ALA A 57 -1.11 6.97 14.36
CA ALA A 57 -0.03 6.30 13.67
C ALA A 57 1.32 6.88 14.10
N ALA A 58 2.10 6.12 14.86
CA ALA A 58 3.37 6.56 15.42
C ALA A 58 4.56 6.17 14.53
N TYR A 59 4.56 4.94 14.01
CA TYR A 59 5.64 4.42 13.17
C TYR A 59 5.06 3.61 12.01
N ASN A 60 5.76 3.64 10.88
CA ASN A 60 5.40 2.85 9.71
C ASN A 60 6.58 1.98 9.28
N GLY A 61 6.27 0.85 8.66
CA GLY A 61 7.24 -0.06 8.08
C GLY A 61 6.63 -0.79 6.91
N THR A 62 7.48 -1.45 6.13
CA THR A 62 7.05 -2.30 5.02
C THR A 62 7.64 -3.67 5.22
N VAL A 63 6.83 -4.71 5.00
CA VAL A 63 7.30 -6.08 5.08
C VAL A 63 8.23 -6.35 3.90
N GLN A 64 9.48 -6.68 4.21
CA GLN A 64 10.50 -7.10 3.25
C GLN A 64 11.06 -8.45 3.69
N ASN A 65 11.13 -9.41 2.76
CA ASN A 65 11.63 -10.76 3.04
C ASN A 65 10.87 -11.45 4.20
N GLY A 66 9.55 -11.22 4.28
CA GLY A 66 8.67 -11.84 5.29
C GLY A 66 8.63 -11.14 6.66
N GLN A 67 9.34 -10.02 6.85
CA GLN A 67 9.30 -9.24 8.09
C GLN A 67 9.44 -7.73 7.88
N ALA A 68 8.87 -6.94 8.79
CA ALA A 68 9.14 -5.50 8.91
C ALA A 68 9.87 -5.23 10.24
N THR A 69 11.01 -4.57 10.18
CA THR A 69 11.80 -4.20 11.37
C THR A 69 11.63 -2.70 11.62
N ILE A 70 11.00 -2.35 12.73
CA ILE A 70 10.63 -0.97 13.07
C ILE A 70 11.29 -0.59 14.40
N PRO A 71 12.33 0.26 14.39
CA PRO A 71 12.91 0.79 15.62
C PRO A 71 11.95 1.83 16.23
N VAL A 72 11.76 1.74 17.55
CA VAL A 72 10.88 2.64 18.31
C VAL A 72 11.63 3.20 19.52
N TYR A 73 11.27 4.42 19.91
CA TYR A 73 11.80 5.03 21.12
C TYR A 73 11.02 4.58 22.35
N LEU A 74 11.72 4.07 23.36
CA LEU A 74 11.09 3.58 24.60
C LEU A 74 10.61 4.72 25.50
N THR A 75 11.19 5.90 25.36
CA THR A 75 10.74 7.13 26.02
C THR A 75 9.56 7.79 25.31
N GLY A 76 9.14 7.26 24.15
CA GLY A 76 8.00 7.75 23.40
C GLY A 76 6.66 7.25 23.96
N THR A 77 5.57 7.61 23.29
CA THR A 77 4.24 7.09 23.62
C THR A 77 4.20 5.58 23.38
N PRO A 78 3.72 4.77 24.35
CA PRO A 78 3.61 3.33 24.19
C PRO A 78 2.73 2.94 22.99
N ILE A 79 3.15 1.91 22.26
CA ILE A 79 2.37 1.32 21.16
C ILE A 79 1.31 0.39 21.75
N ASP A 80 0.08 0.49 21.21
CA ASP A 80 -1.07 -0.33 21.62
C ASP A 80 -1.46 -1.33 20.53
N LYS A 81 -1.33 -0.95 19.24
CA LYS A 81 -1.78 -1.81 18.13
C LYS A 81 -0.79 -1.84 16.98
N VAL A 82 -0.81 -2.96 16.26
CA VAL A 82 -0.19 -3.11 14.95
C VAL A 82 -1.29 -3.29 13.91
N LYS A 83 -1.33 -2.38 12.93
CA LYS A 83 -2.16 -2.52 11.73
C LYS A 83 -1.29 -3.02 10.60
N VAL A 84 -1.69 -4.09 9.93
CA VAL A 84 -1.02 -4.61 8.73
C VAL A 84 -2.02 -4.68 7.58
N GLU A 85 -1.65 -4.10 6.44
CA GLU A 85 -2.50 -4.01 5.26
C GLU A 85 -1.73 -4.31 3.97
N ALA A 86 -2.40 -4.96 3.03
CA ALA A 86 -1.86 -5.28 1.71
C ALA A 86 -2.98 -5.35 0.67
N ASP A 87 -2.65 -5.05 -0.58
CA ASP A 87 -3.59 -5.09 -1.70
C ASP A 87 -4.13 -6.50 -1.95
N GLY A 88 -5.46 -6.61 -2.05
CA GLY A 88 -6.12 -7.91 -2.20
C GLY A 88 -6.24 -8.73 -0.91
N TYR A 89 -5.84 -8.17 0.24
CA TYR A 89 -5.98 -8.79 1.56
C TYR A 89 -6.94 -8.02 2.46
N THR A 90 -7.41 -8.69 3.52
CA THR A 90 -8.16 -8.06 4.61
C THR A 90 -7.18 -7.44 5.60
N THR A 91 -7.37 -6.17 5.95
CA THR A 91 -6.57 -5.48 6.96
C THR A 91 -6.64 -6.21 8.30
N ALA A 92 -5.48 -6.52 8.88
CA ALA A 92 -5.38 -7.12 10.20
C ALA A 92 -4.97 -6.05 11.22
N VAL A 93 -5.62 -6.06 12.39
CA VAL A 93 -5.27 -5.22 13.53
C VAL A 93 -5.04 -6.14 14.73
N VAL A 94 -3.86 -6.03 15.34
CA VAL A 94 -3.46 -6.83 16.50
C VAL A 94 -3.13 -5.90 17.66
N THR A 95 -3.75 -6.13 18.81
CA THR A 95 -3.42 -5.42 20.06
C THR A 95 -2.16 -6.02 20.67
N ILE A 96 -1.24 -5.17 21.10
CA ILE A 96 0.02 -5.54 21.74
C ILE A 96 -0.21 -5.63 23.25
N GLY A 97 -0.09 -6.82 23.82
CA GLY A 97 -0.04 -7.00 25.28
C GLY A 97 1.30 -6.52 25.86
N ASP A 98 1.35 -6.31 27.18
CA ASP A 98 2.54 -5.77 27.85
C ASP A 98 3.78 -6.67 27.72
N ASP A 99 3.59 -7.98 27.58
CA ASP A 99 4.65 -8.97 27.36
C ASP A 99 5.33 -8.86 25.99
N CYS A 100 4.70 -8.15 25.05
CA CYS A 100 5.16 -7.98 23.67
C CYS A 100 5.83 -6.61 23.46
N ARG A 101 6.30 -5.95 24.51
CA ARG A 101 7.01 -4.67 24.44
C ARG A 101 8.53 -4.89 24.44
N PRO A 102 9.29 -4.30 23.50
CA PRO A 102 10.73 -4.46 23.49
C PRO A 102 11.37 -3.68 24.65
N GLY A 103 12.36 -4.28 25.32
CA GLY A 103 13.25 -3.58 26.23
C GLY A 103 14.34 -2.79 25.50
N VAL A 104 15.25 -2.16 26.26
CA VAL A 104 16.40 -1.41 25.73
C VAL A 104 17.27 -2.33 24.87
N ASN A 105 17.49 -1.97 23.60
CA ASN A 105 18.14 -2.80 22.57
C ASN A 105 17.48 -4.19 22.36
N GLY A 106 16.28 -4.38 22.90
CA GLY A 106 15.50 -5.61 22.81
C GLY A 106 14.67 -5.68 21.53
N THR A 107 14.23 -6.89 21.21
CA THR A 107 13.37 -7.14 20.04
C THR A 107 12.08 -7.82 20.47
N ALA A 108 10.94 -7.25 20.08
CA ALA A 108 9.62 -7.87 20.23
C ALA A 108 9.13 -8.37 18.88
N THR A 109 8.86 -9.67 18.77
CA THR A 109 8.38 -10.29 17.53
C THR A 109 6.87 -10.47 17.55
N ILE A 110 6.18 -9.93 16.55
CA ILE A 110 4.73 -10.06 16.40
C ILE A 110 4.46 -10.75 15.06
N THR A 111 3.74 -11.87 15.09
CA THR A 111 3.39 -12.61 13.87
C THR A 111 1.96 -12.28 13.45
N VAL A 112 1.79 -11.74 12.24
CA VAL A 112 0.51 -11.35 11.67
C VAL A 112 0.29 -12.07 10.35
N THR A 113 -0.76 -12.88 10.25
CA THR A 113 -1.11 -13.57 9.00
C THR A 113 -2.28 -12.86 8.32
N LEU A 114 -2.04 -12.28 7.15
CA LEU A 114 -3.09 -11.69 6.31
C LEU A 114 -3.86 -12.76 5.56
N LYS A 115 -5.19 -12.61 5.55
CA LYS A 115 -6.11 -13.42 4.74
C LYS A 115 -6.48 -12.67 3.47
N GLN A 116 -6.51 -13.38 2.35
CA GLN A 116 -6.93 -12.79 1.09
C GLN A 116 -8.40 -12.38 1.18
N LYS A 117 -8.72 -11.24 0.58
CA LYS A 117 -10.10 -10.77 0.44
C LYS A 117 -10.79 -11.67 -0.57
N THR A 118 -11.59 -12.61 -0.11
CA THR A 118 -12.39 -13.46 -1.00
C THR A 118 -13.45 -12.61 -1.68
N ILE A 119 -13.32 -12.40 -2.98
CA ILE A 119 -14.37 -11.80 -3.80
C ILE A 119 -15.41 -12.93 -4.03
N PRO A 120 -16.65 -12.80 -3.55
CA PRO A 120 -17.65 -13.83 -3.79
C PRO A 120 -17.89 -13.93 -5.30
N TRP A 121 -17.77 -15.15 -5.84
CA TRP A 121 -17.96 -15.43 -7.28
C TRP A 121 -19.44 -15.29 -7.70
N ILE A 122 -20.35 -15.41 -6.74
CA ILE A 122 -21.81 -15.39 -6.93
C ILE A 122 -22.30 -14.09 -7.61
N PRO A 123 -21.96 -12.87 -7.13
CA PRO A 123 -22.39 -11.64 -7.82
C PRO A 123 -21.79 -11.49 -9.22
N ILE A 124 -20.57 -11.96 -9.48
CA ILE A 124 -19.92 -11.84 -10.79
C ILE A 124 -20.63 -12.73 -11.82
N ILE A 125 -20.94 -13.97 -11.46
CA ILE A 125 -21.65 -14.92 -12.34
C ILE A 125 -23.02 -14.38 -12.72
N LEU A 126 -23.77 -13.79 -11.77
CA LEU A 126 -25.07 -13.19 -12.05
C LEU A 126 -24.97 -12.01 -13.03
N ILE A 127 -23.99 -11.13 -12.87
CA ILE A 127 -23.76 -10.01 -13.79
C ILE A 127 -23.44 -10.52 -15.21
N VAL A 128 -22.60 -11.54 -15.32
CA VAL A 128 -22.26 -12.16 -16.63
C VAL A 128 -23.48 -12.79 -17.27
N LEU A 129 -24.32 -13.50 -16.52
CA LEU A 129 -25.56 -14.09 -17.01
C LEU A 129 -26.55 -13.01 -17.49
N ILE A 130 -26.68 -11.90 -16.77
CA ILE A 130 -27.52 -10.76 -17.18
C ILE A 130 -27.01 -10.16 -18.50
N ILE A 131 -25.70 -9.98 -18.67
CA ILE A 131 -25.10 -9.48 -19.92
C ILE A 131 -25.39 -10.45 -21.09
N ILE A 132 -25.23 -11.76 -20.88
CA ILE A 132 -25.54 -12.76 -21.91
C ILE A 132 -27.02 -12.71 -22.32
N LEU A 133 -27.94 -12.57 -21.36
CA LEU A 133 -29.37 -12.44 -21.64
C LEU A 133 -29.69 -11.17 -22.44
N ILE A 134 -29.05 -10.04 -22.13
CA ILE A 134 -29.21 -8.79 -22.87
C ILE A 134 -28.73 -8.95 -24.31
N ILE A 135 -27.56 -9.57 -24.51
CA ILE A 135 -27.00 -9.83 -25.85
C ILE A 135 -27.91 -10.78 -26.63
N ALA A 136 -28.41 -11.85 -26.01
CA ALA A 136 -29.32 -12.81 -26.64
C ALA A 136 -30.65 -12.15 -27.02
N TYR A 137 -31.23 -11.34 -26.13
CA TYR A 137 -32.43 -10.57 -26.41
C TYR A 137 -32.22 -9.61 -27.57
N ALA A 138 -31.11 -8.85 -27.57
CA ALA A 138 -30.77 -7.96 -28.67
C ALA A 138 -30.62 -8.72 -30.00
N TYR A 139 -29.93 -9.87 -30.00
CA TYR A 139 -29.78 -10.70 -31.19
C TYR A 139 -31.13 -11.18 -31.75
N LEU A 140 -32.03 -11.66 -30.88
CA LEU A 140 -33.38 -12.07 -31.27
C LEU A 140 -34.18 -10.89 -31.83
N TYR A 141 -34.12 -9.73 -31.17
CA TYR A 141 -34.76 -8.50 -31.62
C TYR A 141 -34.27 -8.05 -33.01
N TYR A 142 -32.95 -8.08 -33.25
CA TYR A 142 -32.37 -7.75 -34.56
C TYR A 142 -32.75 -8.77 -35.64
N LYS A 143 -32.79 -10.06 -35.30
CA LYS A 143 -33.20 -11.12 -36.23
C LYS A 143 -34.64 -10.91 -36.70
N GLU A 144 -35.57 -10.67 -35.79
CA GLU A 144 -36.99 -10.45 -36.10
C GLU A 144 -37.20 -9.20 -36.98
N LYS A 145 -36.45 -8.12 -36.70
CA LYS A 145 -36.50 -6.89 -37.52
C LYS A 145 -35.98 -7.11 -38.95
N LYS A 146 -34.95 -7.95 -39.14
CA LYS A 146 -34.40 -8.30 -40.45
C LYS A 146 -35.38 -9.13 -41.28
N GLU A 147 -36.07 -10.09 -40.66
CA GLU A 147 -37.06 -10.93 -41.36
C GLU A 147 -38.28 -10.11 -41.84
N LYS A 148 -38.76 -9.17 -41.02
CA LYS A 148 -39.88 -8.26 -41.39
C LYS A 148 -39.54 -7.28 -42.51
N THR A 149 -38.27 -6.88 -42.66
CA THR A 149 -37.83 -5.97 -43.72
C THR A 149 -37.54 -6.67 -45.05
N LEU A 150 -37.15 -7.96 -45.02
CA LEU A 150 -37.00 -8.79 -46.23
C LEU A 150 -38.34 -9.33 -46.76
N GLY A 151 -39.29 -9.64 -45.88
CA GLY A 151 -40.60 -10.21 -46.27
C GLY A 151 -41.59 -9.23 -46.90
N GLY A 152 -41.32 -7.92 -46.82
CA GLY A 152 -42.14 -6.86 -47.43
C GLY A 152 -41.66 -6.40 -48.81
N LEU A 153 -40.69 -7.11 -49.40
CA LEU A 153 -40.06 -6.79 -50.70
C LEU A 153 -40.46 -7.77 -51.82
N ASN A 154 -41.54 -8.56 -51.62
CA ASN A 154 -42.19 -9.39 -52.65
C ASN A 154 -43.59 -8.88 -52.96
#